data_AF-A0A3C2B598-F1
#
_entry.id   AF-A0A3C2B598-F1
#
_cell.length_a   1.000
_cell.length_b   1.000
_cell.length_c   1.000
_cell.angle_alpha   90.00
_cell.angle_beta   90.00
_cell.angle_gamma   90.00
#
_symmetry.space_group_name_H-M   'P 1'
#
loop_
_entity.id
_entity.type
_entity.pdbx_description
1 polymer ?
#
loop_
_entity_poly.entity_id
_entity_poly.type
_entity_poly.pdbx_seq_one_letter_code
_entity_poly.pdbx_strand_id
1 'polypeptide(L)'
;MARVRLSTTVDEAVLAEARGLGFATDAALVDAALDALVKARRSAEIDRSYEAYDRIPLDTPDEWGNPAAFRAAVTRGEIPQGDRT
;
A
#
# COMPACT_ATOMS: atom_id res chain seq x y z
N MET A 1 -1.66 -2.84 -26.39
CA MET A 1 -0.88 -1.65 -25.95
C MET A 1 0.36 -1.54 -26.82
N ALA A 2 0.84 -0.31 -27.07
CA ALA A 2 2.08 -0.09 -27.83
C ALA A 2 3.27 -0.69 -27.08
N ARG A 3 4.18 -1.37 -27.80
CA ARG A 3 5.43 -1.91 -27.24
C ARG A 3 6.55 -0.90 -27.49
N VAL A 4 7.38 -0.66 -26.48
CA VAL A 4 8.56 0.19 -26.56
C VAL A 4 9.80 -0.67 -26.30
N ARG A 5 10.89 -0.42 -27.04
CA ARG A 5 12.16 -1.08 -26.77
C ARG A 5 12.82 -0.44 -25.55
N LEU A 6 13.19 -1.27 -24.58
CA LEU A 6 13.96 -0.88 -23.40
C LEU A 6 15.37 -1.49 -23.53
N SER A 7 16.39 -0.65 -23.61
CA SER A 7 17.79 -1.08 -23.50
C SER A 7 18.33 -0.56 -22.18
N THR A 8 18.71 -1.48 -21.29
CA THR A 8 19.20 -1.14 -19.97
C THR A 8 20.22 -2.18 -19.51
N THR A 9 21.06 -1.80 -18.55
CA THR A 9 21.95 -2.73 -17.85
C THR A 9 21.39 -2.97 -16.47
N VAL A 10 21.39 -4.23 -16.04
CA VAL A 10 20.91 -4.66 -14.72
C VAL A 10 21.97 -5.52 -14.06
N ASP A 11 21.85 -5.68 -12.75
CA ASP A 11 22.65 -6.66 -12.02
C ASP A 11 22.36 -8.07 -12.52
N GLU A 12 23.41 -8.84 -12.80
CA GLU A 12 23.31 -10.18 -13.36
C GLU A 12 22.67 -11.17 -12.38
N ALA A 13 23.03 -11.11 -11.11
CA ALA A 13 22.53 -12.03 -10.10
C ALA A 13 21.04 -11.81 -9.85
N VAL A 14 20.61 -10.54 -9.78
CA VAL A 14 19.19 -10.18 -9.64
C VAL A 14 18.38 -10.66 -10.85
N LEU A 15 18.91 -10.48 -12.08
CA LEU A 15 18.23 -10.94 -13.29
C LEU A 15 18.13 -12.47 -13.34
N ALA A 16 19.17 -13.19 -12.92
CA ALA A 16 19.18 -14.65 -12.87
C ALA A 16 18.15 -15.18 -11.86
N GLU A 17 18.08 -14.60 -10.67
CA GLU A 17 17.09 -14.96 -9.65
C GLU A 17 15.67 -14.71 -10.18
N ALA A 18 15.43 -13.55 -10.77
CA ALA A 18 14.11 -13.18 -11.27
C ALA A 18 13.65 -14.10 -12.43
N ARG A 19 14.57 -14.57 -13.29
CA ARG A 19 14.28 -15.58 -14.31
C ARG A 19 13.90 -16.95 -13.71
N GLY A 20 14.44 -17.27 -12.53
CA GLY A 20 14.07 -18.46 -11.76
C GLY A 20 12.60 -18.48 -11.31
N LEU A 21 11.91 -17.33 -11.34
CA LEU A 21 10.49 -17.21 -10.95
C LEU A 21 9.50 -17.76 -12.00
N GLY A 22 9.98 -18.22 -13.16
CA GLY A 22 9.15 -18.95 -14.13
C GLY A 22 8.34 -18.08 -15.10
N PHE A 23 8.74 -16.83 -15.34
CA PHE A 23 8.15 -16.01 -16.39
C PHE A 23 8.44 -16.58 -17.78
N ALA A 24 7.47 -16.47 -18.70
CA ALA A 24 7.63 -17.00 -20.05
C ALA A 24 8.72 -16.28 -20.87
N THR A 25 8.96 -14.99 -20.60
CA THR A 25 10.00 -14.18 -21.26
C THR A 25 10.49 -13.08 -20.33
N ASP A 26 11.70 -12.55 -20.59
CA ASP A 26 12.20 -11.36 -19.90
C ASP A 26 11.28 -10.16 -20.07
N ALA A 27 10.61 -10.04 -21.22
CA ALA A 27 9.64 -8.97 -21.45
C ALA A 27 8.44 -9.09 -20.51
N ALA A 28 7.92 -10.30 -20.28
CA ALA A 28 6.82 -10.54 -19.34
C ALA A 28 7.23 -10.26 -17.88
N LEU A 29 8.48 -10.60 -17.52
CA LEU A 29 9.06 -10.28 -16.23
C LEU A 29 9.16 -8.77 -16.01
N VAL A 30 9.67 -8.04 -17.01
CA VAL A 30 9.79 -6.57 -16.95
C VAL A 30 8.41 -5.91 -16.91
N ASP A 31 7.45 -6.38 -17.71
CA ASP A 31 6.07 -5.88 -17.69
C ASP A 31 5.44 -6.04 -16.29
N ALA A 32 5.61 -7.22 -15.66
CA ALA A 32 5.09 -7.50 -14.31
C ALA A 32 5.78 -6.63 -13.24
N ALA A 33 7.09 -6.45 -13.33
CA ALA A 33 7.85 -5.61 -12.41
C ALA A 33 7.43 -4.13 -12.50
N LEU A 34 7.24 -3.61 -13.72
CA LEU A 34 6.79 -2.23 -13.94
C LEU A 34 5.37 -2.01 -13.41
N ASP A 35 4.46 -2.96 -13.64
CA ASP A 35 3.09 -2.90 -13.10
C ASP A 35 3.08 -2.93 -11.57
N ALA A 36 3.88 -3.82 -10.96
CA ALA A 36 4.04 -3.88 -9.50
C ALA A 36 4.59 -2.56 -8.93
N LEU A 37 5.60 -1.96 -9.57
CA LEU A 37 6.17 -0.68 -9.16
C LEU A 37 5.15 0.46 -9.22
N VAL A 38 4.36 0.54 -10.29
CA VAL A 38 3.32 1.57 -10.43
C VAL A 38 2.23 1.39 -9.39
N LYS A 39 1.80 0.16 -9.13
CA LYS A 39 0.82 -0.15 -8.07
C LYS A 39 1.33 0.22 -6.68
N ALA A 40 2.57 -0.15 -6.36
CA ALA A 40 3.19 0.18 -5.08
C ALA A 40 3.29 1.70 -4.88
N ARG A 41 3.69 2.44 -5.91
CA ARG A 41 3.73 3.91 -5.86
C ARG A 41 2.35 4.51 -5.64
N ARG A 42 1.32 4.02 -6.34
CA ARG A 42 -0.05 4.50 -6.16
C ARG A 42 -0.58 4.23 -4.76
N SER A 43 -0.27 3.06 -4.19
CA SER A 43 -0.61 2.76 -2.78
C SER A 43 0.10 3.72 -1.83
N ALA A 44 1.41 3.92 -2.01
CA ALA A 44 2.19 4.81 -1.17
C ALA A 44 1.76 6.29 -1.31
N GLU A 45 1.30 6.72 -2.49
CA GLU A 45 0.71 8.05 -2.68
C GLU A 45 -0.62 8.21 -1.92
N ILE A 46 -1.43 7.14 -1.84
CA ILE A 46 -2.64 7.10 -1.01
C ILE A 46 -2.27 7.14 0.47
N ASP A 47 -1.36 6.28 0.93
CA ASP A 47 -0.95 6.23 2.34
C ASP A 47 -0.32 7.55 2.80
N ARG A 48 0.53 8.17 1.96
CA ARG A 48 1.11 9.50 2.22
C ARG A 48 0.04 10.59 2.34
N SER A 49 -1.09 10.48 1.63
CA SER A 49 -2.18 11.45 1.79
C SER A 49 -2.84 11.37 3.17
N TYR A 50 -2.72 10.24 3.87
CA TYR A 50 -3.21 10.01 5.22
C TYR A 50 -2.19 10.29 6.33
N GLU A 51 -0.88 10.47 6.03
CA GLU A 51 0.15 10.92 7.00
C GLU A 51 -0.21 12.29 7.67
N ALA A 52 -1.10 13.07 7.05
CA ALA A 52 -1.63 14.28 7.67
C ALA A 52 -2.47 13.97 8.93
N TYR A 53 -3.17 12.84 8.95
CA TYR A 53 -4.00 12.40 10.07
C TYR A 53 -3.20 11.68 11.16
N ASP A 54 -2.03 11.10 10.86
CA ASP A 54 -1.12 10.53 11.86
C ASP A 54 -0.61 11.57 12.87
N ARG A 55 -0.67 12.86 12.50
CA ARG A 55 -0.31 13.98 13.38
C ARG A 55 -1.41 14.40 14.34
N ILE A 56 -2.62 13.84 14.20
CA ILE A 56 -3.72 14.09 15.13
C ILE A 56 -3.67 12.96 16.17
N PRO A 57 -3.35 13.28 17.44
CA PRO A 57 -3.36 12.29 18.51
C PRO A 57 -4.71 11.56 18.55
N LEU A 58 -4.69 10.23 18.62
CA LEU A 58 -5.90 9.38 18.63
C LEU A 58 -6.81 9.61 19.86
N ASP A 59 -6.32 10.34 20.86
CA ASP A 59 -7.06 10.80 22.04
C ASP A 59 -7.70 12.18 21.85
N THR A 60 -7.48 12.83 20.71
CA THR A 60 -8.16 14.08 20.35
C THR A 60 -9.65 13.77 20.17
N PRO A 61 -10.54 14.32 21.01
CA PRO A 61 -11.97 14.15 20.83
C PRO A 61 -12.42 14.88 19.57
N ASP A 62 -13.22 14.23 18.74
CA ASP A 62 -13.87 14.85 17.58
C ASP A 62 -15.38 14.92 17.75
N GLU A 63 -16.08 15.42 16.73
CA GLU A 63 -17.54 15.54 16.73
C GLU A 63 -18.28 14.19 16.77
N TRP A 64 -17.57 13.07 16.61
CA TRP A 64 -18.08 11.71 16.68
C TRP A 64 -17.65 10.97 17.96
N GLY A 65 -16.84 11.58 18.84
CA GLY A 65 -16.47 11.06 20.15
C GLY A 65 -14.96 10.84 20.34
N ASN A 66 -14.58 9.83 21.13
CA ASN A 66 -13.18 9.51 21.42
C ASN A 66 -12.72 8.29 20.59
N PRO A 67 -11.82 8.47 19.60
CA PRO A 67 -11.34 7.38 18.74
C PRO A 67 -10.60 6.27 19.50
N ALA A 68 -9.88 6.60 20.58
CA ALA A 68 -9.20 5.62 21.43
C ALA A 68 -10.18 4.71 22.19
N ALA A 69 -11.30 5.27 22.67
CA ALA A 69 -12.36 4.50 23.32
C ALA A 69 -13.05 3.54 22.32
N PHE A 70 -13.28 4.01 21.10
CA PHE A 70 -13.81 3.17 20.01
C PHE A 70 -12.87 2.00 19.68
N ARG A 71 -11.57 2.28 19.51
CA ARG A 71 -10.56 1.24 19.25
C ARG A 71 -10.50 0.19 20.36
N ALA A 72 -10.61 0.61 21.62
CA ALA A 72 -10.63 -0.28 22.78
C ALA A 72 -11.88 -1.18 22.84
N ALA A 73 -13.05 -0.67 22.41
CA ALA A 73 -14.29 -1.45 22.33
C ALA A 73 -14.21 -2.51 21.22
N VAL A 74 -13.77 -2.12 20.02
CA VAL A 74 -13.61 -3.05 18.88
C VAL A 74 -12.59 -4.15 19.18
N THR A 75 -11.47 -3.81 19.82
CA THR A 75 -10.46 -4.82 20.24
C THR A 75 -11.02 -5.82 21.25
N ARG A 76 -12.00 -5.42 22.06
CA ARG A 76 -12.72 -6.29 23.01
C ARG A 76 -13.92 -7.03 22.39
N GLY A 77 -14.23 -6.80 21.11
CA GLY A 77 -15.37 -7.41 20.42
C GLY A 77 -16.73 -6.77 20.74
N GLU A 78 -16.71 -5.57 21.33
CA GLU A 78 -17.91 -4.81 21.67
C GLU A 78 -18.12 -3.76 20.55
N ILE A 79 -19.30 -3.72 19.92
CA ILE A 79 -19.64 -2.61 19.02
C ILE A 79 -20.19 -1.47 19.88
N PRO A 80 -19.46 -0.35 20.05
CA PRO A 80 -19.98 0.79 20.80
C PRO A 80 -21.14 1.42 20.03
N GLN A 81 -22.32 1.46 20.65
CA GLN A 81 -23.47 2.22 20.14
C GLN A 81 -23.13 3.71 20.28
N GLY A 82 -22.96 4.41 19.16
CA GLY A 82 -22.74 5.85 19.17
C GLY A 82 -23.93 6.56 19.80
N ASP A 83 -23.70 7.31 20.88
CA ASP A 83 -24.71 8.13 21.51
C ASP A 83 -25.01 9.33 20.60
N ARG A 84 -26.09 9.24 19.82
CA ARG A 84 -26.59 10.37 19.04
C ARG A 84 -27.41 11.25 19.97
N THR A 85 -26.87 12.42 20.30
CA THR A 85 -27.68 13.58 20.70
C THR A 85 -27.46 14.73 19.72
#